data_AF-A0A351D2G2-F1
#
_entry.id   AF-A0A351D2G2-F1
#
_cell.length_a   1.000
_cell.length_b   1.000
_cell.length_c   1.000
_cell.angle_alpha   90.00
_cell.angle_beta   90.00
_cell.angle_gamma   90.00
#
_symmetry.space_group_name_H-M   'P 1'
#
loop_
_entity.id
_entity.type
_entity.pdbx_description
1 polymer ?
#
loop_
_entity_poly.entity_id
_entity_poly.type
_entity_poly.pdbx_seq_one_letter_code
_entity_poly.pdbx_strand_id
1 'polypeptide(L)'
;IQLAGQPEFQFGRISISSASAPDDQSLPIPLLVERYENNRFSLNGADSCTVINRSKIEFNDSSIDLSSNLDVSINTLTSSGAFTNPYIVPTVVNNLLSTTTVLFSQGTSGLSFSAPCSQSDGNSQCDGTGNFSVEVDLSDLPWLRYDWNQDGSYTDSPPAATGAFGGYRGHDKIINWREVSSGSE
;
A
#
# COMPACT_ATOMS: atom_id res chain seq x y z
N ILE A 1 19.08 -14.89 33.46
CA ILE A 1 19.92 -15.06 32.25
C ILE A 1 19.08 -15.87 31.28
N GLN A 2 18.44 -15.22 30.32
CA GLN A 2 17.66 -15.89 29.27
C GLN A 2 18.66 -16.54 28.33
N LEU A 3 18.56 -17.86 28.15
CA LEU A 3 19.48 -18.62 27.31
C LEU A 3 19.32 -18.16 25.86
N ALA A 4 20.39 -17.64 25.27
CA ALA A 4 20.48 -17.42 23.83
C ALA A 4 20.47 -18.78 23.13
N GLY A 5 19.55 -19.00 22.19
CA GLY A 5 19.68 -20.14 21.26
C GLY A 5 18.42 -20.87 20.80
N GLN A 6 17.20 -20.45 21.13
CA GLN A 6 16.01 -20.95 20.42
C GLN A 6 15.48 -19.89 19.46
N PRO A 7 15.37 -20.17 18.14
CA PRO A 7 14.68 -19.28 17.24
C PRO A 7 13.21 -19.21 17.65
N GLU A 8 12.71 -17.99 17.87
CA GLU A 8 11.30 -17.76 18.09
C GLU A 8 10.58 -17.81 16.74
N PHE A 9 9.64 -18.74 16.61
CA PHE A 9 8.80 -18.81 15.41
C PHE A 9 7.61 -17.88 15.60
N GLN A 10 7.53 -16.86 14.75
CA GLN A 10 6.41 -15.93 14.69
C GLN A 10 5.58 -16.23 13.46
N PHE A 11 4.25 -16.15 13.60
CA PHE A 11 3.36 -16.18 12.43
C PHE A 11 3.28 -14.78 11.83
N GLY A 12 3.59 -14.66 10.54
CA GLY A 12 3.59 -13.38 9.83
C GLY A 12 2.64 -13.39 8.64
N ARG A 13 2.28 -12.20 8.17
CA ARG A 13 1.58 -12.02 6.90
C ARG A 13 1.99 -10.72 6.23
N ILE A 14 1.84 -10.63 4.92
CA ILE A 14 1.82 -9.35 4.22
C ILE A 14 0.39 -8.89 4.06
N SER A 15 0.15 -7.62 4.38
CA SER A 15 -1.12 -6.93 4.17
C SER A 15 -0.92 -5.71 3.28
N ILE A 16 -1.85 -5.46 2.38
CA ILE A 16 -1.94 -4.21 1.64
C ILE A 16 -3.33 -3.60 1.87
N SER A 17 -3.44 -2.27 1.89
CA SER A 17 -4.71 -1.58 2.10
C SER A 17 -4.90 -0.44 1.11
N SER A 18 -6.12 -0.31 0.60
CA SER A 18 -6.55 0.80 -0.25
C SER A 18 -6.43 2.12 0.49
N ALA A 19 -6.05 3.18 -0.23
CA ALA A 19 -6.03 4.53 0.32
C ALA A 19 -6.40 5.56 -0.74
N SER A 20 -6.69 6.78 -0.28
CA SER A 20 -7.04 7.89 -1.14
C SER A 20 -6.40 9.19 -0.67
N ALA A 21 -5.99 10.04 -1.60
CA ALA A 21 -5.43 11.35 -1.31
C ALA A 21 -6.01 12.42 -2.26
N PRO A 22 -5.97 13.70 -1.85
CA PRO A 22 -6.08 14.81 -2.77
C PRO A 22 -5.08 14.70 -3.92
N ASP A 23 -5.43 15.23 -5.09
CA ASP A 23 -4.60 15.22 -6.29
C ASP A 23 -3.31 16.05 -6.20
N ASP A 24 -3.20 16.91 -5.18
CA ASP A 24 -2.02 17.71 -4.83
C ASP A 24 -1.14 17.12 -3.71
N GLN A 25 -1.48 15.94 -3.18
CA GLN A 25 -0.72 15.28 -2.11
C GLN A 25 -0.25 13.88 -2.53
N SER A 26 0.89 13.46 -1.98
CA SER A 26 1.35 12.08 -2.14
C SER A 26 0.38 11.11 -1.47
N LEU A 27 0.24 9.92 -2.03
CA LEU A 27 -0.64 8.87 -1.56
C LEU A 27 0.17 7.68 -1.03
N PRO A 28 0.35 7.54 0.30
CA PRO A 28 0.87 6.33 0.89
C PRO A 28 -0.13 5.18 0.73
N ILE A 29 0.32 4.05 0.18
CA ILE A 29 -0.45 2.80 0.14
C ILE A 29 0.21 1.87 1.17
N PRO A 30 -0.44 1.58 2.32
CA PRO A 30 0.18 0.76 3.35
C PRO A 30 0.37 -0.67 2.84
N LEU A 31 1.61 -1.01 2.51
CA LEU A 31 2.09 -2.36 2.21
C LEU A 31 3.00 -2.78 3.37
N LEU A 32 2.49 -3.69 4.19
CA LEU A 32 3.03 -3.98 5.52
C LEU A 32 3.32 -5.46 5.70
N VAL A 33 4.35 -5.75 6.49
CA VAL A 33 4.60 -7.05 7.10
C VAL A 33 4.07 -6.98 8.52
N GLU A 34 3.09 -7.81 8.81
CA GLU A 34 2.48 -7.96 10.12
C GLU A 34 2.93 -9.26 10.76
N ARG A 35 2.97 -9.27 12.09
CA ARG A 35 3.15 -10.46 12.91
C ARG A 35 1.96 -10.65 13.83
N TYR A 36 1.69 -11.91 14.15
CA TYR A 36 0.61 -12.28 15.06
C TYR A 36 1.11 -12.25 16.51
N GLU A 37 0.59 -11.32 17.31
CA GLU A 37 0.90 -11.18 18.72
C GLU A 37 -0.35 -10.78 19.50
N ASN A 38 -0.50 -11.26 20.74
CA ASN A 38 -1.63 -10.88 21.61
C ASN A 38 -3.01 -11.07 20.95
N ASN A 39 -3.18 -12.19 20.24
CA ASN A 39 -4.41 -12.56 19.55
C ASN A 39 -4.83 -11.60 18.41
N ARG A 40 -3.89 -10.86 17.82
CA ARG A 40 -4.13 -9.96 16.68
C ARG A 40 -2.89 -9.84 15.79
N PHE A 41 -3.10 -9.45 14.54
CA PHE A 41 -2.00 -8.97 13.71
C PHE A 41 -1.65 -7.52 14.08
N SER A 42 -0.35 -7.25 14.07
CA SER A 42 0.22 -5.92 14.27
C SER A 42 1.51 -5.78 13.48
N LEU A 43 1.90 -4.54 13.20
CA LEU A 43 3.10 -4.22 12.41
C LEU A 43 4.33 -4.92 12.98
N ASN A 44 5.10 -5.61 12.13
CA ASN A 44 6.36 -6.21 12.55
C ASN A 44 7.49 -5.17 12.62
N GLY A 45 7.49 -4.34 13.66
CA GLY A 45 8.50 -3.28 13.85
C GLY A 45 9.95 -3.77 13.99
N ALA A 46 10.17 -5.08 14.20
CA ALA A 46 11.50 -5.69 14.26
C ALA A 46 12.01 -6.19 12.89
N ASP A 47 11.21 -6.08 11.83
CA ASP A 47 11.60 -6.53 10.49
C ASP A 47 12.73 -5.67 9.92
N SER A 48 13.76 -6.33 9.40
CA SER A 48 14.89 -5.69 8.74
C SER A 48 15.41 -6.47 7.54
N CYS A 49 14.69 -7.52 7.12
CA CYS A 49 15.18 -8.48 6.13
C CYS A 49 14.09 -9.07 5.24
N THR A 50 12.81 -8.74 5.43
CA THR A 50 11.77 -9.18 4.51
C THR A 50 11.96 -8.50 3.16
N VAL A 51 11.99 -9.31 2.10
CA VAL A 51 12.24 -8.85 0.73
C VAL A 51 11.20 -9.47 -0.20
N ILE A 52 10.66 -8.67 -1.11
CA ILE A 52 9.79 -9.11 -2.20
C ILE A 52 10.44 -8.77 -3.54
N ASN A 53 10.40 -9.68 -4.50
CA ASN A 53 10.82 -9.38 -5.86
C ASN A 53 9.86 -8.36 -6.50
N ARG A 54 10.39 -7.39 -7.24
CA ARG A 54 9.58 -6.42 -7.98
C ARG A 54 8.66 -7.09 -9.00
N SER A 55 9.07 -8.23 -9.55
CA SER A 55 8.24 -9.05 -10.44
C SER A 55 7.02 -9.68 -9.78
N LYS A 56 6.86 -9.50 -8.47
CA LYS A 56 5.74 -9.98 -7.65
C LYS A 56 4.87 -8.83 -7.14
N ILE A 57 5.13 -7.60 -7.57
CA ILE A 57 4.30 -6.44 -7.26
C ILE A 57 3.83 -5.91 -8.60
N GLU A 58 2.53 -5.64 -8.71
CA GLU A 58 1.92 -5.17 -9.94
C GLU A 58 1.19 -3.86 -9.69
N PHE A 59 1.34 -2.91 -10.62
CA PHE A 59 0.52 -1.71 -10.71
C PHE A 59 -0.33 -1.82 -11.97
N ASN A 60 -1.66 -1.75 -11.86
CA ASN A 60 -2.59 -1.96 -12.98
C ASN A 60 -2.25 -3.21 -13.81
N ASP A 61 -2.17 -4.37 -13.13
CA ASP A 61 -1.89 -5.69 -13.73
C ASP A 61 -0.54 -5.80 -14.46
N SER A 62 0.37 -4.85 -14.21
CA SER A 62 1.72 -4.82 -14.79
C SER A 62 2.76 -4.95 -13.70
N SER A 63 3.57 -6.01 -13.77
CA SER A 63 4.75 -6.21 -12.92
C SER A 63 5.67 -4.99 -12.95
N ILE A 64 6.16 -4.58 -11.78
CA ILE A 64 7.04 -3.40 -11.64
C ILE A 64 8.53 -3.74 -11.79
N ASP A 65 8.88 -4.88 -12.41
CA ASP A 65 10.25 -5.31 -12.69
C ASP A 65 10.98 -4.37 -13.65
N LEU A 66 10.25 -3.72 -14.55
CA LEU A 66 10.76 -2.64 -15.41
C LEU A 66 10.55 -1.27 -14.77
N SER A 67 11.50 -0.35 -14.95
CA SER A 67 11.38 1.02 -14.42
C SER A 67 10.23 1.81 -15.07
N SER A 68 9.84 1.47 -16.31
CA SER A 68 8.69 2.06 -17.00
C SER A 68 7.35 1.74 -16.35
N ASN A 69 7.29 0.70 -15.52
CA ASN A 69 6.05 0.23 -14.90
C ASN A 69 5.92 0.74 -13.45
N LEU A 70 6.80 1.65 -13.01
CA LEU A 70 6.70 2.31 -11.71
C LEU A 70 5.67 3.43 -11.70
N ASP A 71 5.18 3.82 -12.87
CA ASP A 71 4.23 4.90 -13.07
C ASP A 71 2.82 4.35 -13.32
N VAL A 72 1.82 5.02 -12.75
CA VAL A 72 0.40 4.77 -13.03
C VAL A 72 -0.23 6.01 -13.66
N SER A 73 -1.07 5.79 -14.66
CA SER A 73 -1.83 6.86 -15.31
C SER A 73 -3.04 7.25 -14.46
N ILE A 74 -3.19 8.53 -14.16
CA ILE A 74 -4.33 9.13 -13.48
C ILE A 74 -4.96 10.12 -14.46
N ASN A 75 -5.97 9.67 -15.21
CA ASN A 75 -6.54 10.42 -16.33
C ASN A 75 -5.46 10.81 -17.36
N THR A 76 -5.18 12.10 -17.54
CA THR A 76 -4.14 12.61 -18.44
C THR A 76 -2.78 12.81 -17.75
N LEU A 77 -2.70 12.53 -16.45
CA LEU A 77 -1.53 12.74 -15.62
C LEU A 77 -0.89 11.41 -15.22
N THR A 78 0.27 11.51 -14.59
CA THR A 78 1.03 10.36 -14.09
C THR A 78 1.29 10.51 -12.61
N SER A 79 1.22 9.38 -11.90
CA SER A 79 1.66 9.25 -10.52
C SER A 79 2.72 8.16 -10.43
N SER A 80 3.83 8.44 -9.77
CA SER A 80 5.00 7.56 -9.70
C SER A 80 5.07 6.88 -8.34
N GLY A 81 5.14 5.55 -8.35
CA GLY A 81 5.34 4.74 -7.16
C GLY A 81 6.80 4.74 -6.69
N ALA A 82 7.00 4.95 -5.40
CA ALA A 82 8.30 4.86 -4.74
C ALA A 82 8.18 4.10 -3.41
N PHE A 83 9.27 3.46 -2.99
CA PHE A 83 9.34 2.70 -1.74
C PHE A 83 10.40 3.31 -0.83
N THR A 84 9.95 4.19 0.06
CA THR A 84 10.81 4.92 0.99
C THR A 84 10.22 4.81 2.39
N ASN A 85 10.94 4.18 3.31
CA ASN A 85 10.52 4.10 4.70
C ASN A 85 11.12 5.26 5.53
N PRO A 86 10.30 6.25 5.94
CA PRO A 86 10.77 7.41 6.69
C PRO A 86 10.86 7.17 8.20
N TYR A 87 10.42 6.01 8.71
CA TYR A 87 10.33 5.75 10.15
C TYR A 87 11.64 5.33 10.82
N ILE A 88 12.74 5.28 10.05
CA ILE A 88 14.09 5.01 10.53
C ILE A 88 15.08 6.08 10.08
N VAL A 89 16.15 6.25 10.85
CA VAL A 89 17.23 7.19 10.58
C VAL A 89 18.56 6.41 10.55
N PRO A 90 19.27 6.35 9.41
CA PRO A 90 18.93 6.96 8.11
C PRO A 90 17.72 6.29 7.44
N THR A 91 17.01 7.05 6.60
CA THR A 91 15.88 6.58 5.79
C THR A 91 16.30 5.39 4.93
N VAL A 92 15.48 4.34 4.88
CA VAL A 92 15.66 3.26 3.90
C VAL A 92 14.92 3.62 2.62
N VAL A 93 15.68 3.69 1.53
CA VAL A 93 15.18 3.95 0.18
C VAL A 93 15.49 2.72 -0.67
N ASN A 94 14.48 2.17 -1.33
CA ASN A 94 14.69 1.13 -2.33
C ASN A 94 15.09 1.79 -3.66
N ASN A 95 16.35 1.65 -4.07
CA ASN A 95 16.82 2.16 -5.37
C ASN A 95 16.41 1.22 -6.51
N LEU A 96 15.15 1.35 -6.95
CA LEU A 96 14.52 0.52 -7.97
C LEU A 96 15.17 0.64 -9.37
N LEU A 97 16.12 1.54 -9.59
CA LEU A 97 16.90 1.56 -10.85
C LEU A 97 18.00 0.50 -10.87
N SER A 98 18.39 0.01 -9.70
CA SER A 98 19.53 -0.91 -9.51
C SER A 98 19.16 -2.21 -8.79
N THR A 99 17.99 -2.25 -8.14
CA THR A 99 17.52 -3.43 -7.41
C THR A 99 16.33 -4.07 -8.12
N THR A 100 16.29 -5.40 -8.11
CA THR A 100 15.14 -6.20 -8.57
C THR A 100 14.15 -6.50 -7.45
N THR A 101 14.40 -5.98 -6.26
CA THR A 101 13.66 -6.29 -5.04
C THR A 101 13.25 -5.02 -4.28
N VAL A 102 12.23 -5.19 -3.44
CA VAL A 102 11.75 -4.24 -2.43
C VAL A 102 12.06 -4.82 -1.06
N LEU A 103 12.87 -4.11 -0.29
CA LEU A 103 13.18 -4.37 1.12
C LEU A 103 12.13 -3.70 2.01
N PHE A 104 11.65 -4.47 2.98
CA PHE A 104 10.84 -3.98 4.09
C PHE A 104 11.75 -3.73 5.30
N SER A 105 11.41 -2.68 6.05
CA SER A 105 12.07 -2.36 7.31
C SER A 105 11.03 -1.84 8.30
N GLN A 106 11.14 -2.20 9.57
CA GLN A 106 10.11 -1.98 10.60
C GLN A 106 8.70 -2.41 10.14
N GLY A 107 8.62 -3.42 9.27
CA GLY A 107 7.38 -3.98 8.77
C GLY A 107 6.73 -3.16 7.65
N THR A 108 7.42 -2.21 7.03
CA THR A 108 6.88 -1.46 5.89
C THR A 108 7.89 -1.31 4.76
N SER A 109 7.41 -1.34 3.52
CA SER A 109 8.18 -0.96 2.33
C SER A 109 8.19 0.55 2.09
N GLY A 110 7.28 1.29 2.75
CA GLY A 110 7.10 2.72 2.53
C GLY A 110 6.58 3.06 1.13
N LEU A 111 5.73 2.20 0.55
CA LEU A 111 5.09 2.45 -0.74
C LEU A 111 4.26 3.76 -0.68
N SER A 112 4.58 4.68 -1.58
CA SER A 112 3.84 5.92 -1.79
C SER A 112 3.86 6.30 -3.26
N PHE A 113 2.78 6.93 -3.69
CA PHE A 113 2.59 7.47 -5.03
C PHE A 113 2.72 8.98 -5.00
N SER A 114 3.40 9.58 -5.99
CA SER A 114 3.54 11.03 -6.10
C SER A 114 2.21 11.71 -6.45
N ALA A 115 2.02 12.95 -6.00
CA ALA A 115 0.83 13.71 -6.34
C ALA A 115 0.74 13.92 -7.86
N PRO A 116 -0.34 13.52 -8.56
CA PRO A 116 -0.44 13.69 -10.01
C PRO A 116 -0.36 15.18 -10.41
N CYS A 117 -0.90 16.11 -9.61
CA CYS A 117 -0.82 17.54 -9.89
C CYS A 117 0.56 18.15 -9.67
N SER A 118 1.47 17.48 -8.95
CA SER A 118 2.87 17.95 -8.88
C SER A 118 3.59 17.86 -10.22
N GLN A 119 3.03 17.10 -11.17
CA GLN A 119 3.59 16.88 -12.50
C GLN A 119 2.89 17.70 -13.60
N SER A 120 1.81 18.42 -13.30
CA SER A 120 1.15 19.28 -14.30
C SER A 120 2.03 20.48 -14.61
N ASP A 121 2.23 20.77 -15.90
CA ASP A 121 2.72 22.09 -16.30
C ASP A 121 1.73 23.13 -15.78
N GLY A 122 2.19 24.20 -15.12
CA GLY A 122 1.33 25.14 -14.39
C GLY A 122 0.33 25.95 -15.24
N ASN A 123 0.01 25.49 -16.45
CA ASN A 123 -0.89 26.08 -17.43
C ASN A 123 -2.18 25.25 -17.63
N SER A 124 -2.24 24.02 -17.11
CA SER A 124 -3.43 23.16 -17.20
C SER A 124 -4.13 23.07 -15.84
N GLN A 125 -5.47 23.15 -15.82
CA GLN A 125 -6.21 22.72 -14.63
C GLN A 125 -5.82 21.26 -14.37
N CYS A 126 -5.24 21.00 -13.20
CA CYS A 126 -4.96 19.64 -12.83
C CYS A 126 -6.27 18.86 -12.70
N ASP A 127 -6.39 17.78 -13.46
CA ASP A 127 -7.48 16.81 -13.34
C ASP A 127 -6.90 15.47 -12.89
N GLY A 128 -6.31 15.46 -11.70
CA GLY A 128 -5.70 14.29 -11.08
C GLY A 128 -6.72 13.37 -10.43
N THR A 129 -7.93 13.24 -11.00
CA THR A 129 -8.96 12.33 -10.48
C THR A 129 -8.88 10.97 -11.17
N GLY A 130 -8.72 9.90 -10.40
CA GLY A 130 -8.64 8.55 -10.94
C GLY A 130 -8.27 7.51 -9.89
N ASN A 131 -8.26 6.25 -10.30
CA ASN A 131 -7.85 5.14 -9.46
C ASN A 131 -6.95 4.16 -10.23
N PHE A 132 -6.22 3.35 -9.47
CA PHE A 132 -5.33 2.31 -9.95
C PHE A 132 -5.30 1.16 -8.95
N SER A 133 -4.89 -0.03 -9.40
CA SER A 133 -4.69 -1.20 -8.54
C SER A 133 -3.23 -1.40 -8.16
N VAL A 134 -3.01 -1.93 -6.95
CA VAL A 134 -1.74 -2.47 -6.50
C VAL A 134 -1.95 -3.88 -6.01
N GLU A 135 -1.24 -4.83 -6.60
CA GLU A 135 -1.32 -6.25 -6.27
C GLU A 135 0.04 -6.78 -5.84
N VAL A 136 0.02 -7.82 -5.00
CA VAL A 136 1.23 -8.47 -4.51
C VAL A 136 1.05 -9.98 -4.58
N ASP A 137 1.90 -10.66 -5.34
CA ASP A 137 1.93 -12.12 -5.43
C ASP A 137 2.92 -12.71 -4.42
N LEU A 138 2.38 -13.43 -3.42
CA LEU A 138 3.16 -14.12 -2.39
C LEU A 138 3.46 -15.58 -2.73
N SER A 139 3.40 -15.95 -4.02
CA SER A 139 3.66 -17.32 -4.46
C SER A 139 5.00 -17.86 -3.95
N ASP A 140 6.03 -17.01 -3.96
CA ASP A 140 7.40 -17.32 -3.51
C ASP A 140 7.62 -17.15 -1.99
N LEU A 141 6.64 -16.59 -1.26
CA LEU A 141 6.73 -16.28 0.17
C LEU A 141 5.55 -16.92 0.94
N PRO A 142 5.42 -18.26 0.93
CA PRO A 142 4.26 -18.94 1.51
C PRO A 142 4.07 -18.68 3.01
N TRP A 143 5.13 -18.33 3.74
CA TRP A 143 5.05 -18.00 5.18
C TRP A 143 4.50 -16.59 5.47
N LEU A 144 4.23 -15.78 4.44
CA LEU A 144 3.59 -14.46 4.56
C LEU A 144 2.17 -14.43 3.97
N ARG A 145 1.66 -15.57 3.52
CA ARG A 145 0.28 -15.73 3.05
C ARG A 145 -0.68 -15.83 4.24
N TYR A 146 -1.94 -15.54 3.98
CA TYR A 146 -3.00 -15.58 5.00
C TYR A 146 -4.32 -16.00 4.37
N ASP A 147 -5.25 -16.50 5.20
CA ASP A 147 -6.62 -16.82 4.79
C ASP A 147 -7.44 -15.51 4.70
N TRP A 148 -7.30 -14.82 3.57
CA TRP A 148 -7.94 -13.52 3.34
C TRP A 148 -9.43 -13.68 3.00
N ASN A 149 -9.81 -14.79 2.38
CA ASN A 149 -11.17 -15.07 1.96
C ASN A 149 -12.01 -15.85 3.00
N GLN A 150 -11.38 -16.31 4.09
CA GLN A 150 -11.98 -17.06 5.20
C GLN A 150 -12.53 -18.44 4.79
N ASP A 151 -11.88 -19.10 3.83
CA ASP A 151 -12.26 -20.44 3.37
C ASP A 151 -11.53 -21.58 4.13
N GLY A 152 -10.61 -21.24 5.04
CA GLY A 152 -9.80 -22.17 5.81
C GLY A 152 -8.47 -22.55 5.15
N SER A 153 -8.17 -22.01 3.97
CA SER A 153 -6.88 -22.14 3.27
C SER A 153 -5.99 -20.93 3.54
N TYR A 154 -4.74 -21.16 3.96
CA TYR A 154 -3.79 -20.08 4.26
C TYR A 154 -2.86 -19.80 3.07
N THR A 155 -3.39 -19.91 1.85
CA THR A 155 -2.61 -19.90 0.61
C THR A 155 -2.76 -18.60 -0.18
N ASP A 156 -3.49 -17.63 0.34
CA ASP A 156 -3.85 -16.45 -0.43
C ASP A 156 -2.79 -15.36 -0.31
N SER A 157 -2.54 -14.72 -1.44
CA SER A 157 -1.98 -13.37 -1.48
C SER A 157 -3.01 -12.37 -0.95
N PRO A 158 -2.58 -11.22 -0.40
CA PRO A 158 -3.51 -10.20 0.04
C PRO A 158 -4.36 -9.70 -1.14
N PRO A 159 -5.63 -9.32 -0.88
CA PRO A 159 -6.48 -8.77 -1.93
C PRO A 159 -5.87 -7.48 -2.49
N ALA A 160 -6.13 -7.22 -3.77
CA ALA A 160 -5.69 -6.01 -4.44
C ALA A 160 -6.09 -4.75 -3.66
N ALA A 161 -5.15 -3.82 -3.51
CA ALA A 161 -5.43 -2.49 -2.98
C ALA A 161 -5.77 -1.53 -4.11
N THR A 162 -6.67 -0.59 -3.85
CA THR A 162 -6.99 0.51 -4.75
C THR A 162 -6.37 1.79 -4.23
N GLY A 163 -5.53 2.43 -5.05
CA GLY A 163 -5.12 3.81 -4.84
C GLY A 163 -6.07 4.74 -5.59
N ALA A 164 -6.52 5.81 -4.94
CA ALA A 164 -7.40 6.80 -5.57
C ALA A 164 -6.92 8.24 -5.32
N PHE A 165 -6.87 9.02 -6.39
CA PHE A 165 -6.70 10.47 -6.32
C PHE A 165 -8.00 11.17 -6.71
N GLY A 166 -8.21 12.35 -6.15
CA GLY A 166 -9.32 13.20 -6.54
C GLY A 166 -9.15 14.63 -6.06
N GLY A 167 -9.77 15.56 -6.76
CA GLY A 167 -9.72 16.97 -6.39
C GLY A 167 -10.31 17.22 -5.00
N TYR A 168 -9.64 18.05 -4.20
CA TYR A 168 -10.22 18.62 -2.99
C TYR A 168 -11.40 19.52 -3.38
N ARG A 169 -12.62 18.97 -3.41
CA ARG A 169 -13.83 19.78 -3.47
C ARG A 169 -14.07 20.34 -2.07
N GLY A 170 -13.46 21.49 -1.79
CA GLY A 170 -13.86 22.32 -0.66
C GLY A 170 -15.36 22.55 -0.76
N HIS A 171 -16.11 21.84 0.09
CA HIS A 171 -17.56 21.83 0.26
C HIS A 171 -18.45 22.34 -0.91
N ASP A 172 -19.34 21.48 -1.40
CA ASP A 172 -20.76 21.88 -1.36
C ASP A 172 -21.46 21.00 -0.31
N LYS A 173 -22.29 21.60 0.53
CA LYS A 173 -22.92 20.92 1.67
C LYS A 173 -24.11 20.10 1.17
N ILE A 174 -24.03 18.78 1.16
CA ILE A 174 -25.23 17.94 1.16
C ILE A 174 -25.31 17.25 2.52
N ILE A 175 -26.06 17.85 3.44
CA ILE A 175 -26.61 17.15 4.59
C ILE A 175 -27.91 16.50 4.12
N ASN A 176 -27.96 15.17 4.07
CA ASN A 176 -29.22 14.46 3.92
C ASN A 176 -29.97 14.55 5.26
N TRP A 177 -31.04 15.33 5.32
CA TRP A 177 -32.00 15.26 6.42
C TRP A 177 -32.91 14.06 6.15
N ARG A 178 -32.87 13.07 7.04
CA ARG A 178 -33.79 11.94 7.03
C ARG A 178 -35.08 12.42 7.68
N GLU A 179 -36.19 12.44 6.95
CA GLU A 179 -37.50 12.62 7.60
C GLU A 179 -37.74 11.45 8.54
N VAL A 180 -37.89 11.74 9.82
CA VAL A 180 -38.53 10.85 10.78
C VAL A 180 -39.98 11.30 10.80
N SER A 181 -40.86 10.60 10.08
CA SER A 181 -42.28 10.71 10.38
C SER A 181 -42.51 10.05 11.74
N SER A 182 -42.77 10.87 12.75
CA SER A 182 -43.30 10.40 14.02
C SER A 182 -44.69 9.84 13.77
N GLY A 183 -44.81 8.52 13.83
CA GLY A 183 -46.10 7.86 14.01
C GLY A 183 -46.62 8.10 15.44
N SER A 184 -47.80 8.71 15.51
CA SER A 184 -48.76 8.72 16.64
C SER A 184 -49.96 9.54 16.15
N GLU A 185 -51.21 9.10 16.16
CA GLU A 185 -51.94 8.08 16.94
C GLU A 185 -52.98 7.37 16.07
#